data_AF-A0A0C3MN80-F1
#
_entry.id   AF-A0A0C3MN80-F1
#
_cell.length_a   1.000
_cell.length_b   1.000
_cell.length_c   1.000
_cell.angle_alpha   90.00
_cell.angle_beta   90.00
_cell.angle_gamma   90.00
#
_symmetry.space_group_name_H-M   'P 1'
#
loop_
_entity.id
_entity.type
_entity.pdbx_description
1 polymer ?
#
loop_
_entity_poly.entity_id
_entity_poly.type
_entity_poly.pdbx_seq_one_letter_code
_entity_poly.pdbx_strand_id
1 'polypeptide(L)'
;MAFTYQSAVDLARIPLNDTGKDRYSDATLLTFASQAMLQIFKRRPDLFMGQFGNLPHGDNLLADIFPLPAEYVQTVADYVTARAEMTDDEYVNAGRAALFMQLFAADAAI
;
A
#
# COMPACT_ATOMS: atom_id res chain seq x y z
N MET A 1 -3.23 16.09 11.00
CA MET A 1 -2.18 16.12 9.95
C MET A 1 -2.70 15.31 8.78
N ALA A 2 -2.40 15.71 7.55
CA ALA A 2 -2.70 14.89 6.38
C ALA A 2 -1.70 13.73 6.32
N PHE A 3 -2.19 12.51 6.05
CA PHE A 3 -1.32 11.37 5.78
C PHE A 3 -0.69 11.53 4.40
N THR A 4 0.51 10.97 4.23
CA THR A 4 1.22 10.93 2.95
C THR A 4 1.50 9.49 2.55
N TYR A 5 1.98 9.27 1.33
CA TYR A 5 2.47 7.95 0.93
C TYR A 5 3.61 7.44 1.82
N GLN A 6 4.44 8.34 2.36
CA GLN A 6 5.42 7.99 3.39
C GLN A 6 4.77 7.32 4.61
N SER A 7 3.60 7.79 5.04
CA SER A 7 2.90 7.18 6.19
C SER A 7 2.49 5.73 5.92
N ALA A 8 2.00 5.42 4.72
CA ALA A 8 1.66 4.05 4.33
C ALA A 8 2.91 3.16 4.23
N VAL A 9 4.01 3.68 3.67
CA VAL A 9 5.29 2.97 3.59
C VAL A 9 5.86 2.69 4.99
N ASP A 10 5.85 3.67 5.89
CA ASP A 10 6.34 3.53 7.26
C ASP A 10 5.51 2.51 8.05
N LEU A 11 4.18 2.50 7.87
CA LEU A 11 3.32 1.48 8.47
C LEU A 11 3.63 0.08 7.94
N ALA A 12 3.85 -0.06 6.63
CA ALA A 12 4.19 -1.35 6.02
C ALA A 12 5.54 -1.90 6.51
N ARG A 13 6.47 -1.03 6.92
CA ARG A 13 7.79 -1.43 7.45
C ARG A 13 7.72 -2.11 8.82
N ILE A 14 6.71 -1.80 9.62
CA ILE A 14 6.52 -2.39 10.96
C ILE A 14 6.39 -3.93 10.87
N PRO A 15 5.41 -4.50 10.12
CA PRO A 15 5.27 -5.95 10.00
C PRO A 15 6.38 -6.61 9.16
N LEU A 16 7.07 -5.87 8.29
CA LEU A 16 8.26 -6.34 7.56
C LEU A 16 9.51 -6.44 8.45
N ASN A 17 9.47 -5.85 9.65
CA ASN A 17 10.63 -5.67 10.51
C ASN A 17 11.83 -5.04 9.76
N ASP A 18 11.53 -4.02 8.93
CA ASP A 18 12.49 -3.32 8.06
C ASP A 18 12.52 -1.82 8.35
N THR A 19 12.67 -1.47 9.65
CA THR A 19 12.78 -0.08 10.10
C THR A 19 14.07 0.58 9.62
N GLY A 20 15.15 -0.21 9.45
CA GLY A 20 16.45 0.25 8.96
C GLY A 20 16.49 0.53 7.45
N LYS A 21 15.47 0.09 6.69
CA LYS A 21 15.45 0.12 5.22
C LYS A 21 16.57 -0.72 4.60
N ASP A 22 16.97 -1.77 5.30
CA ASP A 22 18.06 -2.65 4.92
C ASP A 22 17.64 -3.63 3.81
N ARG A 23 16.35 -4.03 3.81
CA ARG A 23 15.80 -4.97 2.81
C ARG A 23 15.14 -4.28 1.64
N TYR A 24 14.26 -3.31 1.90
CA TYR A 24 13.48 -2.64 0.86
C TYR A 24 13.75 -1.15 0.85
N SER A 25 14.10 -0.63 -0.33
CA SER A 25 14.18 0.82 -0.55
C SER A 25 12.79 1.46 -0.48
N ASP A 26 12.72 2.73 -0.08
CA ASP A 26 11.44 3.46 -0.07
C ASP A 26 10.83 3.54 -1.47
N ALA A 27 11.65 3.62 -2.53
CA ALA A 27 11.18 3.66 -3.91
C ALA A 27 10.47 2.35 -4.31
N THR A 28 10.95 1.21 -3.81
CA THR A 28 10.32 -0.10 -4.04
C THR A 28 8.96 -0.17 -3.33
N LEU A 29 8.90 0.20 -2.05
CA LEU A 29 7.66 0.16 -1.29
C LEU A 29 6.63 1.17 -1.79
N LEU A 30 7.08 2.36 -2.23
CA LEU A 30 6.24 3.35 -2.91
C LEU A 30 5.62 2.78 -4.20
N THR A 31 6.39 2.02 -4.98
CA THR A 31 5.87 1.36 -6.18
C THR A 31 4.72 0.42 -5.84
N PHE A 32 4.84 -0.35 -4.75
CA PHE A 32 3.76 -1.21 -4.28
C PHE A 32 2.56 -0.41 -3.75
N ALA A 33 2.79 0.72 -3.08
CA ALA A 33 1.72 1.60 -2.61
C ALA A 33 0.93 2.21 -3.79
N SER A 34 1.63 2.65 -4.83
CA SER A 34 1.04 3.10 -6.09
C SER A 34 0.21 2.00 -6.75
N GLN A 35 0.70 0.76 -6.76
CA GLN A 35 -0.06 -0.39 -7.27
C GLN A 35 -1.32 -0.68 -6.43
N ALA A 36 -1.22 -0.59 -5.10
CA ALA A 36 -2.38 -0.75 -4.21
C ALA A 36 -3.48 0.27 -4.56
N MET A 37 -3.11 1.53 -4.74
CA MET A 37 -4.02 2.60 -5.12
C MET A 37 -4.72 2.35 -6.46
N LEU A 38 -3.99 1.83 -7.46
CA LEU A 38 -4.58 1.44 -8.73
C LEU A 38 -5.54 0.25 -8.59
N GLN A 39 -5.26 -0.69 -7.69
CA GLN A 39 -6.18 -1.81 -7.39
C GLN A 39 -7.46 -1.32 -6.70
N ILE A 40 -7.33 -0.40 -5.74
CA ILE A 40 -8.49 0.24 -5.09
C ILE A 40 -9.30 1.00 -6.13
N PHE A 41 -8.67 1.82 -6.97
CA PHE A 41 -9.36 2.56 -8.03
C PHE A 41 -10.12 1.63 -9.01
N LYS A 42 -9.52 0.48 -9.35
CA LYS A 42 -10.17 -0.52 -10.21
C LYS A 42 -11.41 -1.16 -9.57
N ARG A 43 -11.40 -1.38 -8.25
CA ARG A 43 -12.49 -2.08 -7.53
C ARG A 43 -13.56 -1.13 -7.00
N ARG A 44 -13.13 0.02 -6.48
CA ARG A 44 -13.93 1.07 -5.86
C ARG A 44 -13.70 2.42 -6.57
N PRO A 45 -14.03 2.54 -7.88
CA PRO A 45 -13.90 3.81 -8.59
C PRO A 45 -14.79 4.91 -8.02
N ASP A 46 -15.84 4.53 -7.27
CA ASP A 46 -16.76 5.42 -6.57
C ASP A 46 -16.06 6.31 -5.52
N LEU A 47 -15.01 5.81 -4.85
CA LEU A 47 -14.21 6.58 -3.88
C LEU A 47 -13.50 7.80 -4.51
N PHE A 48 -13.41 7.84 -5.83
CA PHE A 48 -12.72 8.88 -6.59
C PHE A 48 -13.70 9.79 -7.36
N MET A 49 -15.01 9.62 -7.14
CA MET A 49 -16.01 10.52 -7.74
C MET A 49 -15.81 11.95 -7.24
N GLY A 50 -15.69 12.90 -8.18
CA GLY A 50 -15.39 14.30 -7.87
C GLY A 50 -13.90 14.65 -7.82
N GLN A 51 -12.99 13.66 -7.88
CA GLN A 51 -11.53 13.83 -7.85
C GLN A 51 -10.90 13.78 -9.26
N PHE A 52 -11.58 14.33 -10.28
CA PHE A 52 -11.21 14.17 -11.70
C PHE A 52 -9.83 14.73 -12.09
N GLY A 53 -9.29 15.67 -11.31
CA GLY A 53 -7.96 16.25 -11.54
C GLY A 53 -6.81 15.53 -10.83
N ASN A 54 -7.11 14.53 -9.99
CA ASN A 54 -6.12 13.92 -9.10
C ASN A 54 -6.33 12.40 -8.97
N LEU A 55 -6.65 11.75 -10.08
CA LEU A 55 -6.84 10.30 -10.13
C LEU A 55 -5.49 9.57 -9.97
N PRO A 56 -5.46 8.38 -9.33
CA PRO A 56 -4.23 7.60 -9.23
C PRO A 56 -3.71 7.20 -10.62
N HIS A 57 -2.47 7.60 -10.94
CA HIS A 57 -1.80 7.23 -12.20
C HIS A 57 -0.56 6.33 -12.02
N GLY A 58 -0.12 6.14 -10.77
CA GLY A 58 0.99 5.25 -10.42
C GLY A 58 2.33 5.95 -10.16
N ASP A 59 2.45 7.23 -10.53
CA ASP A 59 3.68 8.02 -10.35
C ASP A 59 3.61 8.93 -9.11
N ASN A 60 3.22 8.37 -7.97
CA ASN A 60 3.18 9.09 -6.70
C ASN A 60 4.58 9.29 -6.12
N LEU A 61 4.79 10.37 -5.39
CA LEU A 61 5.97 10.63 -4.56
C LEU A 61 5.67 10.34 -3.08
N LEU A 62 6.69 10.02 -2.28
CA LEU A 62 6.53 9.76 -0.84
C LEU A 62 5.91 10.94 -0.08
N ALA A 63 6.23 12.16 -0.51
CA ALA A 63 5.74 13.39 0.10
C ALA A 63 4.32 13.76 -0.34
N ASP A 64 3.77 13.09 -1.35
CA ASP A 64 2.43 13.40 -1.84
C ASP A 64 1.40 13.05 -0.77
N ILE A 65 0.36 13.90 -0.70
CA ILE A 65 -0.75 13.72 0.21
C ILE A 65 -1.50 12.46 -0.21
N PHE A 66 -1.81 11.61 0.77
CA PHE A 66 -2.59 10.41 0.54
C PHE A 66 -4.02 10.81 0.10
N PRO A 67 -4.48 10.36 -1.08
CA PRO A 67 -5.67 10.93 -1.72
C PRO A 67 -6.99 10.40 -1.15
N LEU A 68 -6.94 9.37 -0.29
CA LEU A 68 -8.10 8.76 0.34
C LEU A 68 -8.18 9.14 1.83
N PRO A 69 -9.35 8.93 2.46
CA PRO A 69 -9.50 9.03 3.90
C PRO A 69 -8.48 8.16 4.67
N ALA A 70 -8.21 8.55 5.93
CA ALA A 70 -7.18 7.95 6.76
C ALA A 70 -7.38 6.45 7.00
N GLU A 71 -8.62 5.96 6.98
CA GLU A 71 -8.92 4.53 7.12
C GLU A 71 -8.24 3.65 6.06
N TYR A 72 -8.02 4.17 4.84
CA TYR A 72 -7.40 3.40 3.74
C TYR A 72 -5.87 3.33 3.80
N VAL A 73 -5.23 4.08 4.72
CA VAL A 73 -3.77 4.09 4.84
C VAL A 73 -3.25 2.71 5.27
N GLN A 74 -3.93 2.07 6.24
CA GLN A 74 -3.58 0.72 6.68
C GLN A 74 -3.80 -0.29 5.55
N THR A 75 -4.89 -0.15 4.79
CA THR A 75 -5.22 -1.01 3.65
C THR A 75 -4.11 -0.98 2.60
N VAL A 76 -3.61 0.20 2.26
CA VAL A 76 -2.45 0.32 1.35
C VAL A 76 -1.19 -0.27 1.97
N ALA A 77 -0.94 -0.04 3.26
CA ALA A 77 0.20 -0.63 3.96
C ALA A 77 0.18 -2.16 3.95
N ASP A 78 -0.98 -2.78 4.17
CA ASP A 78 -1.15 -4.25 4.14
C ASP A 78 -0.81 -4.81 2.75
N TYR A 79 -1.25 -4.14 1.67
CA TYR A 79 -0.88 -4.54 0.31
C TYR A 79 0.63 -4.45 0.08
N VAL A 80 1.27 -3.36 0.54
CA VAL A 80 2.72 -3.15 0.41
C VAL A 80 3.47 -4.26 1.15
N THR A 81 3.10 -4.54 2.40
CA THR A 81 3.68 -5.63 3.19
C THR A 81 3.50 -6.97 2.49
N ALA A 82 2.31 -7.26 1.97
CA ALA A 82 2.07 -8.50 1.26
C ALA A 82 2.98 -8.66 0.03
N ARG A 83 3.11 -7.61 -0.80
CA ARG A 83 3.94 -7.64 -2.01
C ARG A 83 5.42 -7.79 -1.71
N ALA A 84 5.90 -7.11 -0.67
CA ALA A 84 7.27 -7.27 -0.19
C ALA A 84 7.50 -8.72 0.29
N GLU A 85 6.63 -9.26 1.15
CA GLU A 85 6.75 -10.64 1.64
C GLU A 85 6.63 -11.71 0.52
N MET A 86 5.92 -11.43 -0.58
CA MET A 86 5.89 -12.32 -1.75
C MET A 86 7.20 -12.32 -2.56
N THR A 87 8.01 -11.27 -2.42
CA THR A 87 9.30 -11.14 -3.11
C THR A 87 10.39 -11.92 -2.38
N ASP A 88 10.28 -12.06 -1.06
CA ASP A 88 11.20 -12.87 -0.26
C ASP A 88 10.87 -14.37 -0.43
N ASP A 89 11.68 -15.07 -1.24
CA ASP A 89 11.50 -16.50 -1.54
C ASP A 89 12.10 -17.40 -0.44
N GLU A 90 11.24 -17.78 0.51
CA GLU A 90 11.43 -18.92 1.38
C GLU A 90 10.04 -19.41 1.80
N TYR A 91 9.76 -20.71 1.64
CA TYR A 91 8.47 -21.36 1.94
C TYR A 91 7.87 -21.08 3.34
N VAL A 92 8.60 -20.38 4.21
CA VAL A 92 8.23 -19.88 5.54
C VAL A 92 7.31 -18.63 5.48
N ASN A 93 7.46 -17.72 4.50
CA ASN A 93 6.75 -16.43 4.50
C ASN A 93 5.45 -16.39 3.69
N ALA A 94 5.12 -17.44 2.93
CA ALA A 94 3.93 -17.49 2.08
C ALA A 94 2.60 -17.32 2.84
N GLY A 95 2.50 -17.80 4.08
CA GLY A 95 1.31 -17.65 4.91
C GLY A 95 1.04 -16.21 5.36
N ARG A 96 2.10 -15.44 5.64
CA ARG A 96 2.00 -14.02 6.03
C ARG A 96 1.58 -13.16 4.84
N ALA A 97 2.23 -13.35 3.68
CA ALA A 97 1.86 -12.65 2.45
C ALA A 97 0.39 -12.88 2.08
N ALA A 98 -0.09 -14.13 2.18
CA ALA A 98 -1.49 -14.46 1.92
C ALA A 98 -2.45 -13.77 2.89
N LEU A 99 -2.12 -13.71 4.19
CA LEU A 99 -2.94 -13.03 5.19
C LEU A 99 -3.07 -11.53 4.91
N PHE A 100 -1.97 -10.84 4.60
CA PHE A 100 -2.02 -9.41 4.28
C PHE A 100 -2.76 -9.12 2.96
N MET A 101 -2.66 -10.02 1.96
CA MET A 101 -3.52 -9.92 0.77
C MET A 101 -5.00 -10.11 1.10
N GLN A 102 -5.34 -10.97 2.06
CA GLN A 102 -6.73 -11.14 2.52
C GLN A 102 -7.25 -9.90 3.23
N LEU A 103 -6.44 -9.26 4.09
CA LEU A 103 -6.79 -8.01 4.76
C LEU A 103 -7.03 -6.88 3.74
N PHE A 104 -6.11 -6.70 2.79
CA PHE A 104 -6.28 -5.76 1.69
C PHE A 104 -7.56 -6.05 0.90
N ALA A 105 -7.79 -7.31 0.54
CA ALA A 105 -8.95 -7.68 -0.25
C ALA A 105 -10.27 -7.49 0.50
N ALA A 106 -10.30 -7.72 1.81
CA ALA A 106 -11.50 -7.55 2.62
C ALA A 106 -11.95 -6.09 2.66
N ASP A 107 -11.02 -5.15 2.84
CA ASP A 107 -11.34 -3.74 2.93
C ASP A 107 -11.52 -3.07 1.55
N ALA A 108 -10.71 -3.45 0.56
CA ALA A 108 -10.79 -2.89 -0.80
C ALA A 108 -11.93 -3.48 -1.67
N ALA A 109 -12.64 -4.52 -1.20
CA ALA A 109 -13.75 -5.15 -1.93
C ALA A 109 -15.15 -4.79 -1.37
N ILE A 110 -15.23 -4.28 -0.15
CA ILE A 110 -16.41 -3.56 0.35
C ILE A 110 -16.45 -2.23 -0.39
#